data_AF-A0A0F2RJY8-F1
#
_entry.id   AF-A0A0F2RJY8-F1
#
_cell.length_a   1.000
_cell.length_b   1.000
_cell.length_c   1.000
_cell.angle_alpha   90.00
_cell.angle_beta   90.00
_cell.angle_gamma   90.00
#
_symmetry.space_group_name_H-M   'P 1'
#
loop_
_entity.id
_entity.type
_entity.pdbx_description
1 polymer ?
#
loop_
_entity_poly.entity_id
_entity_poly.type
_entity_poly.pdbx_seq_one_letter_code
_entity_poly.pdbx_strand_id
1 'polypeptide(L)' 'ALQARGVAIRDLRERGTPTVPSVLADEKATNPFLRADDAALAGRLGLAGRPASEVFAEIRRRKDSF' A
#
# COMPACT_ATOMS: atom_id res chain seq x y z
N ALA A 1 4.20 -10.49 -1.65
CA ALA A 1 4.49 -9.56 -0.54
C ALA A 1 3.23 -9.05 0.14
N LEU A 2 2.38 -8.25 -0.53
CA LEU A 2 1.19 -7.63 0.08
C LEU A 2 0.22 -8.62 0.76
N GLN A 3 -0.17 -9.70 0.07
CA GLN A 3 -1.08 -10.71 0.63
C GLN A 3 -0.50 -11.39 1.87
N ALA A 4 0.77 -11.79 1.83
CA ALA A 4 1.47 -12.40 2.96
C ALA A 4 1.54 -11.45 4.16
N ARG A 5 1.84 -10.15 3.92
CA ARG A 5 1.81 -9.12 4.97
C ARG A 5 0.41 -8.95 5.56
N GLY A 6 -0.63 -8.99 4.74
CA GLY A 6 -2.02 -8.95 5.18
C GLY A 6 -2.41 -10.13 6.07
N VAL A 7 -1.96 -11.34 5.75
CA VAL A 7 -2.14 -12.53 6.60
C VAL A 7 -1.46 -12.33 7.96
N ALA A 8 -0.17 -12.00 7.95
CA ALA A 8 0.59 -11.80 9.18
C ALA A 8 0.00 -10.71 10.10
N ILE A 9 -0.50 -9.62 9.52
CA ILE A 9 -1.17 -8.55 10.28
C ILE A 9 -2.49 -9.05 10.89
N ARG A 10 -3.29 -9.84 10.17
CA ARG A 10 -4.53 -10.41 10.74
C ARG A 10 -4.22 -11.30 11.94
N ASP A 11 -3.26 -12.21 11.78
CA ASP A 11 -2.85 -13.12 12.84
C ASP A 11 -2.37 -12.38 14.10
N LEU A 12 -1.60 -11.30 13.94
CA LEU A 12 -1.15 -10.45 15.06
C LEU A 12 -2.33 -9.76 15.75
N ARG A 13 -3.30 -9.26 14.97
CA ARG A 13 -4.51 -8.61 15.52
C ARG A 13 -5.40 -9.59 16.27
N GLU A 14 -5.57 -10.82 15.77
CA GLU A 14 -6.33 -11.88 16.45
C GLU A 14 -5.73 -12.24 17.81
N ARG A 15 -4.41 -12.14 17.95
CA ARG A 15 -3.70 -12.33 19.22
C ARG A 15 -3.61 -11.08 20.10
N GLY A 16 -4.26 -9.98 19.72
CA GLY A 16 -4.18 -8.70 20.44
C GLY A 16 -2.77 -8.10 20.47
N THR A 17 -1.87 -8.52 19.58
CA THR A 17 -0.49 -8.07 19.53
C THR A 17 -0.37 -6.81 18.66
N PRO A 18 0.41 -5.79 19.08
CA PRO A 18 0.67 -4.62 18.25
C PRO A 18 1.27 -5.00 16.88
N THR A 19 0.86 -4.30 15.82
CA THR A 19 1.39 -4.47 14.46
C THR A 19 2.51 -3.48 14.11
N VAL A 20 2.97 -2.74 15.13
CA VAL A 20 4.02 -1.73 15.06
C VAL A 20 5.09 -2.04 16.12
N PRO A 21 6.36 -1.67 15.89
CA PRO A 21 6.91 -1.02 14.68
C PRO A 21 6.97 -1.95 13.46
N SER A 22 7.09 -1.38 12.26
CA SER A 22 7.34 -2.11 11.01
C SER A 22 8.67 -1.74 10.38
N VAL A 23 9.22 -2.63 9.55
CA VAL A 23 10.47 -2.39 8.83
C VAL A 23 10.18 -1.60 7.57
N LEU A 24 10.94 -0.53 7.30
CA LEU A 24 10.72 0.34 6.14
C LEU A 24 10.77 -0.42 4.80
N ALA A 25 11.59 -1.47 4.69
CA ALA A 25 11.64 -2.33 3.50
C ALA A 25 10.28 -3.02 3.23
N ASP A 26 9.61 -3.51 4.29
CA ASP A 26 8.29 -4.12 4.17
C ASP A 26 7.24 -3.09 3.75
N GLU A 27 7.33 -1.87 4.30
CA GLU A 27 6.44 -0.77 3.92
C GLU A 27 6.61 -0.42 2.44
N LYS A 28 7.84 -0.28 1.93
CA LYS A 28 8.07 -0.04 0.49
C LYS A 28 7.51 -1.15 -0.40
N ALA A 29 7.57 -2.41 0.05
CA ALA A 29 7.08 -3.55 -0.72
C ALA A 29 5.54 -3.68 -0.71
N THR A 30 4.86 -3.15 0.31
CA THR A 30 3.44 -3.45 0.56
C THR A 30 2.53 -2.22 0.65
N ASN A 31 3.04 -1.07 1.07
CA ASN A 31 2.26 0.15 1.22
C ASN A 31 2.00 0.81 -0.14
N PRO A 32 0.73 0.97 -0.58
CA PRO A 32 0.42 1.56 -1.87
C PRO A 32 0.86 3.03 -1.97
N PHE A 33 0.91 3.77 -0.87
CA PHE A 33 1.35 5.18 -0.86
C PHE A 33 2.85 5.33 -1.13
N LEU A 34 3.66 4.35 -0.71
CA LEU A 34 5.10 4.33 -0.96
C LEU A 34 5.46 3.73 -2.33
N ARG A 35 4.45 3.40 -3.13
CA ARG A 35 4.58 2.79 -4.46
C ARG A 35 3.87 3.62 -5.54
N ALA A 36 3.59 4.89 -5.28
CA ALA A 36 2.90 5.76 -6.23
C ALA A 36 3.71 6.02 -7.51
N ASP A 37 5.02 5.76 -7.48
CA ASP A 37 5.95 5.79 -8.61
C ASP A 37 6.04 4.45 -9.38
N ASP A 38 5.38 3.39 -8.90
CA ASP A 38 5.34 2.09 -9.56
C ASP A 38 4.45 2.15 -10.81
N ALA A 39 5.06 1.98 -11.98
CA ALA A 39 4.38 2.02 -13.27
C ALA A 39 3.26 0.97 -13.40
N ALA A 40 3.41 -0.21 -12.78
CA ALA A 40 2.38 -1.23 -12.79
C ALA A 40 1.18 -0.85 -11.88
N LEU A 41 1.44 -0.17 -10.76
CA LEU A 41 0.37 0.38 -9.93
C LEU A 41 -0.37 1.50 -10.66
N ALA A 42 0.37 2.44 -11.25
CA ALA A 42 -0.21 3.51 -12.07
C ALA A 42 -1.06 2.96 -13.22
N GLY A 43 -0.58 1.93 -13.92
CA GLY A 43 -1.32 1.25 -14.99
C GLY A 43 -2.65 0.65 -14.51
N ARG A 44 -2.66 -0.03 -13.35
CA ARG A 44 -3.89 -0.59 -12.75
C ARG A 44 -4.89 0.47 -12.32
N LEU A 45 -4.42 1.69 -12.04
CA LEU A 45 -5.27 2.83 -11.68
C LEU A 45 -5.75 3.61 -12.90
N GLY A 46 -5.32 3.26 -14.12
CA GLY A 46 -5.62 4.01 -15.34
C GLY A 46 -4.82 5.31 -15.48
N LEU A 47 -3.70 5.42 -14.77
CA LEU A 47 -2.85 6.60 -14.67
C LEU A 47 -1.43 6.34 -15.21
N ALA A 48 -1.28 5.40 -16.14
CA ALA A 48 0.02 5.11 -16.76
C ALA A 48 0.65 6.40 -17.34
N GLY A 49 1.93 6.65 -17.02
CA GLY A 49 2.66 7.83 -17.47
C GLY A 49 2.31 9.14 -16.75
N ARG A 50 1.38 9.14 -15.78
CA ARG A 50 1.09 10.30 -14.93
C ARG A 50 2.15 10.43 -13.83
N PRO A 51 2.38 11.65 -13.30
CA PRO A 51 3.33 11.86 -12.22
C PRO A 51 2.89 11.12 -10.94
N ALA A 52 3.86 10.69 -10.14
CA ALA A 52 3.62 9.95 -8.90
C ALA A 52 2.73 10.71 -7.90
N SER A 53 2.75 12.04 -7.90
CA SER A 53 1.88 12.88 -7.08
C SER A 53 0.39 12.69 -7.42
N GLU A 54 0.05 12.54 -8.69
CA GLU A 54 -1.33 12.29 -9.13
C GLU A 54 -1.77 10.86 -8.84
N VAL A 55 -0.87 9.89 -9.03
CA VAL A 55 -1.12 8.49 -8.65
C VAL A 55 -1.37 8.38 -7.15
N PHE A 56 -0.57 9.08 -6.33
CA PHE A 56 -0.76 9.16 -4.89
C PHE A 56 -2.11 9.77 -4.52
N ALA A 57 -2.50 10.87 -5.15
CA ALA A 57 -3.78 11.53 -4.90
C ALA A 57 -4.97 10.60 -5.20
N GLU A 58 -4.90 9.84 -6.30
CA GLU A 58 -5.93 8.86 -6.65
C GLU A 58 -5.99 7.69 -5.66
N ILE A 59 -4.84 7.17 -5.21
CA ILE A 59 -4.78 6.16 -4.16
C ILE A 59 -5.45 6.66 -2.88
N ARG A 60 -5.19 7.93 -2.49
CA ARG A 60 -5.82 8.54 -1.32
C ARG A 60 -7.32 8.66 -1.49
N ARG A 61 -7.78 9.18 -2.64
CA ARG A 61 -9.21 9.32 -2.96
C ARG A 61 -9.96 7.99 -2.86
N ARG A 62 -9.39 6.92 -3.42
CA ARG A 62 -9.99 5.57 -3.32
C ARG A 62 -10.02 5.06 -1.89
N LYS A 63 -8.93 5.24 -1.12
CA LYS A 63 -8.87 4.82 0.28
C LYS A 63 -9.88 5.56 1.17
N ASP A 64 -10.19 6.81 0.85
CA ASP A 64 -11.16 7.62 1.60
C ASP A 64 -12.62 7.24 1.33
N SER A 65 -12.88 6.52 0.24
CA SER A 65 -14.21 6.03 -0.15
C SER A 65 -14.36 4.50 -0.01
N PHE A 66 -13.41 3.83 0.65
CA PHE A 66 -13.42 2.38 0.94
C PHE A 66 -13.99 2.09 2.35
#